data_AF-A0A2J7ZZS0-F1
#
_entry.id   AF-A0A2J7ZZS0-F1
#
_cell.length_a   1.000
_cell.length_b   1.000
_cell.length_c   1.000
_cell.angle_alpha   90.00
_cell.angle_beta   90.00
_cell.angle_gamma   90.00
#
_symmetry.space_group_name_H-M   'P 1'
#
loop_
_entity.id
_entity.type
_entity.pdbx_description
1 polymer ?
#
loop_
_entity_poly.entity_id
_entity_poly.type
_entity_poly.pdbx_seq_one_letter_code
_entity_poly.pdbx_strand_id
1 'polypeptide(L)'
;MASLMRSQALLRACPRAAFTPARPAFAPVSRPARGALVVSARAADPGAVKVKKALPSPEKRALISEERRVMNKSRKSACATRVKKVIKMAETLIAAPPKAEEEVKGLEKLMAEAYAEIDKAVVKGILHPNTGARKKARCARYKKQVLLVAGLYTPAPDSADYARFQKLQAKATAA
;
A
#
# COMPACT_ATOMS: atom_id res chain seq x y z
N MET A 1 10.85 55.45 10.05
CA MET A 1 9.55 56.14 9.99
C MET A 1 8.66 55.42 8.99
N ALA A 2 7.50 54.96 9.46
CA ALA A 2 6.22 54.69 8.76
C ALA A 2 6.28 54.02 7.37
N SER A 3 6.01 52.71 7.29
CA SER A 3 4.68 52.11 7.02
C SER A 3 4.38 51.92 5.52
N LEU A 4 4.95 50.85 4.94
CA LEU A 4 4.42 50.27 3.70
C LEU A 4 3.08 49.59 4.04
N MET A 5 2.01 50.35 3.81
CA MET A 5 0.62 49.93 3.91
C MET A 5 0.41 48.69 3.04
N ARG A 6 0.00 47.61 3.70
CA ARG A 6 -0.50 46.37 3.10
C ARG A 6 -1.77 46.67 2.31
N SER A 7 -1.65 46.76 0.99
CA SER A 7 -2.80 46.72 0.09
C SER A 7 -3.27 45.27 -0.07
N GLN A 8 -4.10 44.81 0.87
CA GLN A 8 -4.92 43.61 0.70
C GLN A 8 -6.18 44.00 -0.09
N ALA A 9 -6.23 43.67 -1.37
CA ALA A 9 -7.42 43.68 -2.23
C ALA A 9 -7.01 42.91 -3.51
N LEU A 10 -7.69 41.93 -4.09
CA LEU A 10 -9.05 41.39 -3.95
C LEU A 10 -8.95 39.93 -4.41
N LEU A 11 -8.98 38.96 -3.49
CA LEU A 11 -9.31 37.58 -3.88
C LEU A 11 -10.81 37.57 -4.17
N ARG A 12 -11.18 37.59 -5.45
CA ARG A 12 -12.53 37.27 -5.92
C ARG A 12 -12.91 35.91 -5.33
N ALA A 13 -13.78 35.93 -4.32
CA ALA A 13 -14.43 34.73 -3.83
C ALA A 13 -15.25 34.15 -4.98
N CYS A 14 -14.81 33.01 -5.51
CA CYS A 14 -15.64 32.20 -6.40
C CYS A 14 -16.97 31.93 -5.67
N PRO A 15 -18.13 32.13 -6.32
CA PRO A 15 -19.39 31.73 -5.71
C PRO A 15 -19.33 30.22 -5.54
N ARG A 16 -19.20 29.79 -4.29
CA ARG A 16 -19.31 28.40 -3.87
C ARG A 16 -20.76 28.03 -4.17
N ALA A 17 -21.00 27.48 -5.35
CA ALA A 17 -22.29 26.92 -5.72
C ALA A 17 -22.69 26.00 -4.57
N ALA A 18 -23.72 26.41 -3.83
CA ALA A 18 -24.27 25.60 -2.76
C ALA A 18 -24.79 24.33 -3.41
N PHE A 19 -24.05 23.24 -3.29
CA PHE A 19 -24.53 21.93 -3.66
C PHE A 19 -25.64 21.60 -2.66
N THR A 20 -26.86 22.00 -2.98
CA THR A 20 -28.06 21.56 -2.28
C THR A 20 -28.24 20.10 -2.64
N PRO A 21 -28.08 19.14 -1.70
CA PRO A 21 -28.47 17.78 -2.00
C PRO A 21 -29.99 17.80 -2.12
N ALA A 22 -30.50 17.66 -3.34
CA ALA A 22 -31.87 17.24 -3.55
C ALA A 22 -32.00 15.88 -2.88
N ARG A 23 -32.49 15.86 -1.63
CA ARG A 23 -32.91 14.62 -0.98
C ARG A 23 -34.13 14.16 -1.77
N PRO A 24 -34.09 13.04 -2.51
CA PRO A 24 -35.31 12.47 -3.04
C PRO A 24 -36.23 12.20 -1.84
N ALA A 25 -37.41 12.82 -1.86
CA ALA A 25 -38.47 12.51 -0.92
C ALA A 25 -39.00 11.12 -1.29
N PHE A 26 -38.28 10.08 -0.84
CA PHE A 26 -38.87 8.76 -0.78
C PHE A 26 -40.06 8.85 0.17
N ALA A 27 -41.24 8.42 -0.30
CA ALA A 27 -42.41 8.27 0.55
C ALA A 27 -42.00 7.54 1.84
N PRO A 28 -42.51 7.94 3.01
CA PRO A 28 -42.20 7.24 4.25
C PRO A 28 -42.71 5.81 4.08
N VAL A 29 -41.81 4.86 3.82
CA VAL A 29 -42.11 3.45 4.00
C VAL A 29 -42.46 3.35 5.47
N SER A 30 -43.76 3.18 5.76
CA SER A 30 -44.25 3.00 7.12
C SER A 30 -43.50 1.81 7.68
N ARG A 31 -42.49 2.07 8.52
CA ARG A 31 -41.89 1.01 9.33
C ARG A 31 -43.05 0.46 10.15
N PRO A 32 -43.37 -0.85 10.08
CA PRO A 32 -44.40 -1.40 10.93
C PRO A 32 -44.04 -1.01 12.37
N ALA A 33 -44.96 -0.34 13.04
CA ALA A 33 -44.87 -0.03 14.46
C ALA A 33 -44.46 -1.33 15.15
N ARG A 34 -43.36 -1.30 15.91
CA ARG A 34 -42.70 -2.45 16.56
C ARG A 34 -43.71 -3.53 16.96
N GLY A 35 -44.00 -4.41 16.02
CA GLY A 35 -44.73 -5.64 16.26
C GLY A 35 -43.70 -6.54 16.90
N ALA A 36 -43.89 -6.85 18.18
CA ALA A 36 -43.31 -8.04 18.73
C ALA A 36 -43.65 -9.16 17.75
N LEU A 37 -42.65 -9.64 17.01
CA LEU A 37 -42.76 -10.87 16.28
C LEU A 37 -42.88 -11.91 17.39
N VAL A 38 -44.11 -12.19 17.80
CA VAL A 38 -44.43 -13.36 18.61
C VAL A 38 -44.11 -14.51 17.68
N VAL A 39 -42.85 -14.95 17.72
CA VAL A 39 -42.49 -16.29 17.27
C VAL A 39 -43.26 -17.19 18.22
N SER A 40 -44.48 -17.56 17.84
CA SER A 40 -45.17 -18.68 18.43
C SER A 40 -44.23 -19.86 18.24
N ALA A 41 -43.59 -20.27 19.33
CA ALA A 41 -42.78 -21.47 19.35
C ALA A 41 -43.66 -22.60 18.81
N ARG A 42 -43.34 -23.10 17.61
CA ARG A 42 -43.81 -24.42 17.21
C ARG A 42 -43.39 -25.34 18.35
N ALA A 43 -44.36 -26.03 18.95
CA ALA A 43 -44.12 -27.01 20.00
C ALA A 43 -42.89 -27.82 19.61
N ALA A 44 -41.89 -27.83 20.48
CA ALA A 44 -40.60 -28.43 20.20
C ALA A 44 -40.81 -29.88 19.75
N ASP A 45 -40.45 -30.19 18.51
CA ASP A 45 -40.28 -31.58 18.09
C ASP A 45 -39.29 -32.24 19.09
N PRO A 46 -39.59 -33.44 19.63
CA PRO A 46 -38.78 -34.09 20.67
C PRO A 46 -37.37 -34.53 20.20
N GLY A 47 -36.94 -34.10 19.02
CA GLY A 47 -35.60 -34.31 18.46
C GLY A 47 -34.78 -33.02 18.30
N ALA A 48 -35.05 -31.97 19.07
CA ALA A 48 -34.32 -30.71 18.99
C ALA A 48 -32.80 -30.91 19.21
N VAL A 49 -32.06 -30.91 18.09
CA VAL A 49 -30.58 -30.87 18.08
C VAL A 49 -30.16 -29.62 18.84
N LYS A 50 -29.52 -29.82 20.00
CA LYS A 50 -28.99 -28.72 20.84
C LYS A 50 -28.13 -27.81 19.96
N VAL A 51 -28.63 -26.61 19.66
CA VAL A 51 -27.86 -25.59 18.94
C VAL A 51 -26.61 -25.32 19.77
N LYS A 52 -25.44 -25.60 19.18
CA LYS A 52 -24.14 -25.48 19.86
C LYS A 52 -24.03 -24.10 20.50
N LYS A 53 -23.81 -24.06 21.82
CA LYS A 53 -23.63 -22.83 22.59
C LYS A 53 -22.52 -22.00 21.92
N ALA A 54 -22.80 -20.74 21.63
CA ALA A 54 -21.82 -19.81 21.08
C ALA A 54 -20.58 -19.77 21.99
N LEU A 55 -19.39 -20.06 21.44
CA LEU A 55 -18.12 -20.02 22.18
C LEU A 55 -18.01 -18.72 22.99
N PRO A 56 -17.47 -18.75 24.21
CA PRO A 56 -17.25 -17.54 25.00
C PRO A 56 -16.33 -16.57 24.25
N SER A 57 -16.54 -15.27 24.46
CA SER A 57 -15.84 -14.21 23.72
C SER A 57 -14.30 -14.36 23.70
N PRO A 58 -13.63 -14.69 24.82
CA PRO A 58 -12.17 -14.86 24.83
C PRO A 58 -11.67 -15.97 23.88
N GLU A 59 -12.31 -17.14 23.90
CA GLU A 59 -11.94 -18.28 23.04
C GLU A 59 -12.12 -17.95 21.55
N LYS A 60 -13.21 -17.26 21.19
CA LYS A 60 -13.42 -16.78 19.82
C LYS A 60 -12.32 -15.84 19.37
N ARG A 61 -11.90 -14.91 20.23
CA ARG A 61 -10.84 -13.93 19.91
C ARG A 61 -9.49 -14.62 19.75
N ALA A 62 -9.21 -15.66 20.54
CA ALA A 62 -8.01 -16.48 20.38
C ALA A 62 -7.96 -17.15 19.00
N LEU A 63 -9.02 -17.86 18.58
CA LEU A 63 -9.09 -18.52 17.28
C LEU A 63 -8.94 -17.54 16.10
N ILE A 64 -9.68 -16.42 16.13
CA ILE A 64 -9.58 -15.36 15.10
C ILE A 64 -8.15 -14.79 15.03
N SER A 65 -7.48 -14.65 16.18
CA SER A 65 -6.10 -14.15 16.22
C SER A 65 -5.12 -15.13 15.58
N GLU A 66 -5.31 -16.43 15.77
CA GLU A 66 -4.47 -17.48 15.18
C GLU A 66 -4.62 -17.51 13.66
N GLU A 67 -5.86 -17.49 13.16
CA GLU A 67 -6.14 -17.41 11.72
C GLU A 67 -5.50 -16.18 11.08
N ARG A 68 -5.71 -15.00 11.69
CA ARG A 68 -5.10 -13.75 11.22
C ARG A 68 -3.59 -13.79 11.32
N ARG A 69 -3.01 -14.41 12.36
CA ARG A 69 -1.56 -14.58 12.51
C ARG A 69 -0.98 -15.39 11.37
N VAL A 70 -1.59 -16.52 11.02
CA VAL A 70 -1.14 -17.40 9.91
C VAL A 70 -1.20 -16.65 8.57
N MET A 71 -2.32 -15.99 8.27
CA MET A 71 -2.47 -15.21 7.02
C MET A 71 -1.50 -14.02 6.95
N ASN A 72 -1.34 -13.29 8.05
CA ASN A 72 -0.44 -12.13 8.09
C ASN A 72 1.02 -12.57 7.99
N LYS A 73 1.39 -13.70 8.60
CA LYS A 73 2.73 -14.28 8.52
C LYS A 73 3.09 -14.62 7.08
N SER A 74 2.21 -15.33 6.36
CA SER A 74 2.46 -15.75 4.98
C SER A 74 2.57 -14.55 4.01
N ARG A 75 1.72 -13.54 4.16
CA ARG A 75 1.77 -12.33 3.31
C ARG A 75 2.98 -11.46 3.60
N LYS A 76 3.35 -11.29 4.88
CA LYS A 76 4.56 -10.56 5.28
C LYS A 76 5.84 -11.24 4.79
N SER A 77 5.92 -12.56 4.91
CA SER A 77 7.08 -13.32 4.43
C SER A 77 7.17 -13.31 2.90
N ALA A 78 6.06 -13.47 2.18
CA ALA A 78 6.03 -13.38 0.72
C ALA A 78 6.59 -12.04 0.21
N CYS A 79 6.12 -10.92 0.79
CA CYS A 79 6.63 -9.59 0.47
C CYS A 79 8.14 -9.46 0.78
N ALA A 80 8.59 -9.96 1.93
CA ALA A 80 9.99 -9.89 2.32
C ALA A 80 10.89 -10.70 1.37
N THR A 81 10.45 -11.88 0.96
CA THR A 81 11.18 -12.76 0.05
C THR A 81 11.29 -12.14 -1.34
N ARG A 82 10.19 -11.61 -1.92
CA ARG A 82 10.24 -10.97 -3.25
C ARG A 82 11.13 -9.74 -3.28
N VAL A 83 11.06 -8.89 -2.25
CA VAL A 83 11.96 -7.73 -2.12
C VAL A 83 13.42 -8.18 -1.99
N LYS A 84 13.71 -9.22 -1.22
CA LYS A 84 15.08 -9.78 -1.13
C LYS A 84 15.58 -10.31 -2.47
N LYS A 85 14.74 -10.98 -3.27
CA LYS A 85 15.11 -11.45 -4.61
C LYS A 85 15.51 -10.30 -5.52
N VAL A 86 14.73 -9.21 -5.56
CA VAL A 86 15.05 -8.00 -6.34
C VAL A 86 16.39 -7.42 -5.91
N ILE A 87 16.65 -7.32 -4.60
CA ILE A 87 17.90 -6.74 -4.09
C ILE A 87 19.10 -7.61 -4.44
N LYS A 88 19.02 -8.93 -4.25
CA LYS A 88 20.11 -9.84 -4.60
C LYS A 88 20.46 -9.77 -6.08
N MET A 89 19.45 -9.78 -6.95
CA MET A 89 19.67 -9.60 -8.39
C MET A 89 20.27 -8.22 -8.71
N ALA A 90 19.82 -7.15 -8.05
CA ALA A 90 20.43 -5.84 -8.26
C ALA A 90 21.90 -5.80 -7.80
N GLU A 91 22.24 -6.44 -6.68
CA GLU A 91 23.61 -6.50 -6.16
C GLU A 91 24.55 -7.26 -7.11
N THR A 92 24.09 -8.37 -7.71
CA THR A 92 24.88 -9.10 -8.71
C THR A 92 25.16 -8.25 -9.96
N LEU A 93 24.16 -7.50 -10.43
CA LEU A 93 24.28 -6.61 -11.59
C LEU A 93 25.16 -5.37 -11.32
N ILE A 94 25.25 -4.93 -10.05
CA ILE A 94 26.16 -3.85 -9.65
C ILE A 94 27.61 -4.33 -9.65
N ALA A 95 27.86 -5.59 -9.29
CA ALA A 95 29.20 -6.16 -9.21
C ALA A 95 29.80 -6.49 -10.58
N ALA A 96 29.00 -7.07 -11.48
CA ALA A 96 29.38 -7.34 -12.86
C ALA A 96 28.52 -6.46 -13.78
N PRO A 97 29.02 -5.31 -14.26
CA PRO A 97 28.22 -4.35 -15.02
C PRO A 97 27.82 -4.95 -16.38
N PRO A 98 26.55 -5.37 -16.56
CA PRO A 98 26.10 -5.89 -17.84
C PRO A 98 25.57 -4.72 -18.66
N LYS A 99 26.10 -4.57 -19.89
CA LYS A 99 25.53 -3.63 -20.88
C LYS A 99 24.21 -4.14 -21.49
N ALA A 100 23.77 -5.33 -21.10
CA ALA A 100 22.63 -6.01 -21.70
C ALA A 100 21.30 -5.52 -21.14
N GLU A 101 20.46 -4.97 -22.02
CA GLU A 101 19.07 -4.58 -21.71
C GLU A 101 18.21 -5.75 -21.21
N GLU A 102 18.60 -6.99 -21.54
CA GLU A 102 17.87 -8.20 -21.18
C GLU A 102 17.84 -8.45 -19.67
N GLU A 103 18.96 -8.19 -18.98
CA GLU A 103 19.06 -8.37 -17.54
C GLU A 103 18.28 -7.29 -16.77
N VAL A 104 18.22 -6.08 -17.33
CA VAL A 104 17.36 -4.99 -16.82
C VAL A 104 15.88 -5.40 -16.92
N LYS A 105 15.45 -5.98 -18.05
CA LYS A 105 14.09 -6.51 -18.22
C LYS A 105 13.79 -7.62 -17.22
N GLY A 106 14.76 -8.49 -16.92
CA GLY A 106 14.64 -9.53 -15.89
C GLY A 106 14.38 -8.94 -14.49
N LEU A 107 15.13 -7.89 -14.13
CA LEU A 107 14.94 -7.18 -12.86
C LEU A 107 13.57 -6.50 -12.77
N GLU A 108 13.10 -5.89 -13.87
CA GLU A 108 11.79 -5.23 -13.93
C GLU A 108 10.62 -6.19 -13.74
N LYS A 109 10.71 -7.41 -14.30
CA LYS A 109 9.71 -8.47 -14.06
C LYS A 109 9.61 -8.81 -12.57
N LEU A 110 10.74 -9.03 -11.91
CA LEU A 110 10.79 -9.30 -10.46
C LEU A 110 10.28 -8.12 -9.62
N MET A 111 10.54 -6.89 -10.06
CA MET A 111 10.00 -5.69 -9.43
C MET A 111 8.48 -5.61 -9.54
N ALA A 112 7.91 -5.92 -10.72
CA ALA A 112 6.46 -5.93 -10.92
C ALA A 112 5.77 -6.94 -9.98
N GLU A 113 6.33 -8.14 -9.85
CA GLU A 113 5.84 -9.15 -8.90
C GLU A 113 5.91 -8.66 -7.45
N ALA A 114 7.02 -8.02 -7.06
CA ALA A 114 7.19 -7.49 -5.72
C ALA A 114 6.16 -6.37 -5.43
N TYR A 115 5.91 -5.46 -6.38
CA TYR A 115 4.93 -4.39 -6.23
C TYR A 115 3.51 -4.93 -6.14
N ALA A 116 3.15 -5.89 -7.00
CA ALA A 116 1.85 -6.53 -6.95
C ALA A 116 1.56 -7.15 -5.58
N GLU A 117 2.56 -7.76 -4.94
CA GLU A 117 2.38 -8.32 -3.60
C GLU A 117 2.32 -7.28 -2.48
N ILE A 118 3.17 -6.25 -2.55
CA ILE A 118 3.17 -5.17 -1.57
C ILE A 118 1.80 -4.49 -1.57
N ASP A 119 1.25 -4.22 -2.75
CA ASP A 119 -0.03 -3.52 -2.88
C ASP A 119 -1.20 -4.39 -2.44
N LYS A 120 -1.19 -5.68 -2.77
CA LYS A 120 -2.15 -6.64 -2.22
C LYS A 120 -2.10 -6.69 -0.69
N ALA A 121 -0.92 -6.57 -0.08
CA ALA A 121 -0.78 -6.55 1.37
C ALA A 121 -1.22 -5.22 2.02
N VAL A 122 -1.09 -4.09 1.31
CA VAL A 122 -1.58 -2.78 1.75
C VAL A 122 -3.11 -2.71 1.67
N VAL A 123 -3.70 -3.14 0.55
CA VAL A 123 -5.17 -3.18 0.37
C VAL A 123 -5.83 -4.07 1.42
N LYS A 124 -5.19 -5.20 1.76
CA LYS A 124 -5.67 -6.11 2.83
C LYS A 124 -5.44 -5.59 4.26
N GLY A 125 -4.81 -4.43 4.44
CA GLY A 125 -4.53 -3.86 5.76
C GLY A 125 -3.45 -4.61 6.57
N ILE A 126 -2.67 -5.48 5.93
CA ILE A 126 -1.60 -6.25 6.60
C ILE A 126 -0.34 -5.40 6.77
N LEU A 127 -0.09 -4.50 5.81
CA LEU A 127 0.96 -3.49 5.85
C LEU A 127 0.34 -2.09 5.84
N HIS A 128 0.87 -1.21 6.68
CA HIS A 128 0.54 0.22 6.61
C HIS A 128 1.03 0.82 5.28
N PRO A 129 0.31 1.77 4.66
CA PRO A 129 0.68 2.39 3.37
C PRO A 129 2.11 2.94 3.38
N ASN A 130 2.53 3.62 4.44
CA ASN A 130 3.91 4.12 4.57
C ASN A 130 4.95 2.99 4.55
N THR A 131 4.63 1.84 5.14
CA THR A 131 5.52 0.67 5.10
C THR A 131 5.60 0.07 3.70
N GLY A 132 4.49 0.05 2.97
CA GLY A 132 4.48 -0.31 1.54
C GLY A 132 5.33 0.65 0.70
N ALA A 133 5.13 1.96 0.88
CA ALA A 133 5.88 3.00 0.19
C ALA A 133 7.40 2.90 0.44
N ARG A 134 7.84 2.68 1.69
CA ARG A 134 9.27 2.46 2.01
C ARG A 134 9.85 1.25 1.28
N LYS A 135 9.10 0.15 1.16
CA LYS A 135 9.55 -1.04 0.41
C LYS A 135 9.68 -0.76 -1.09
N LYS A 136 8.70 -0.06 -1.67
CA LYS A 136 8.74 0.35 -3.09
C LYS A 136 9.91 1.28 -3.39
N ALA A 137 10.12 2.27 -2.54
CA ALA A 137 11.24 3.21 -2.61
C ALA A 137 12.57 2.48 -2.51
N ARG A 138 12.69 1.45 -1.65
CA ARG A 138 13.90 0.63 -1.57
C ARG A 138 14.21 -0.05 -2.90
N CYS A 139 13.26 -0.75 -3.52
CA CYS A 139 13.49 -1.39 -4.82
C CYS A 139 13.83 -0.38 -5.91
N ALA A 140 13.15 0.77 -5.94
CA ALA A 140 13.40 1.83 -6.92
C ALA A 140 14.82 2.42 -6.79
N ARG A 141 15.32 2.58 -5.55
CA ARG A 141 16.71 3.00 -5.32
C ARG A 141 17.68 2.03 -5.98
N TYR A 142 17.57 0.73 -5.74
CA TYR A 142 18.47 -0.26 -6.36
C TYR A 142 18.38 -0.28 -7.89
N LYS A 143 17.18 -0.14 -8.47
CA LYS A 143 17.04 -0.03 -9.94
C LYS A 143 17.83 1.16 -10.49
N LYS A 144 17.66 2.35 -9.91
CA LYS A 144 18.44 3.54 -10.30
C LYS A 144 19.94 3.29 -10.18
N GLN A 145 20.35 2.57 -9.14
CA GLN A 145 21.75 2.25 -8.93
C GLN A 145 22.36 1.38 -10.02
N VAL A 146 21.61 0.37 -10.48
CA VAL A 146 21.99 -0.50 -11.61
C VAL A 146 22.08 0.32 -12.89
N LEU A 147 21.08 1.18 -13.17
CA LEU A 147 21.07 2.02 -14.37
C LEU A 147 22.26 2.99 -14.44
N LEU A 148 22.66 3.56 -13.30
CA LEU A 148 23.85 4.42 -13.21
C LEU A 148 25.14 3.66 -13.52
N VAL A 149 25.28 2.44 -12.99
CA VAL A 149 26.47 1.60 -13.21
C VAL A 149 26.54 1.10 -14.65
N ALA A 150 25.40 0.77 -15.25
CA ALA A 150 25.30 0.40 -16.67
C ALA A 150 25.54 1.58 -17.63
N GLY A 151 25.58 2.82 -17.12
CA GLY A 151 25.77 4.03 -17.94
C GLY A 151 24.53 4.47 -18.72
N LEU A 152 23.36 3.84 -18.50
CA LEU A 152 22.11 4.10 -19.21
C LEU A 152 21.32 5.30 -18.62
N TYR A 153 21.76 5.84 -17.49
CA TYR A 153 21.10 6.96 -16.83
C TYR A 153 22.13 8.01 -16.39
N THR A 154 21.96 9.23 -16.89
CA THR A 154 22.73 10.41 -16.49
C THR A 154 21.82 11.35 -15.69
N PRO A 155 22.01 11.47 -14.37
CA PRO A 155 21.19 12.36 -13.56
C PRO A 155 21.53 13.82 -13.84
N ALA A 156 20.51 14.69 -13.79
CA ALA A 156 20.70 16.13 -13.80
C ALA A 156 21.45 16.61 -12.54
N PRO A 157 22.22 17.70 -12.60
CA PRO A 157 23.02 18.22 -11.47
C PRO A 157 22.20 18.53 -10.21
N ASP A 158 20.97 19.00 -10.40
CA ASP A 158 20.06 19.39 -9.31
C ASP A 158 19.42 18.19 -8.60
N SER A 159 19.60 16.99 -9.15
CA SER A 159 18.96 15.78 -8.61
C SER A 159 19.80 15.17 -7.49
N ALA A 160 19.11 14.61 -6.48
CA ALA A 160 19.76 13.90 -5.37
C ALA A 160 20.63 12.70 -5.82
N ASP A 161 20.41 12.19 -7.03
CA ASP A 161 21.14 11.04 -7.59
C ASP A 161 22.50 11.45 -8.19
N TYR A 162 22.74 12.75 -8.43
CA TYR A 162 23.96 13.28 -9.06
C TYR A 162 25.23 13.03 -8.23
N ALA A 163 25.14 13.19 -6.91
CA ALA A 163 26.26 12.89 -6.01
C ALA A 163 26.73 11.42 -6.10
N ARG A 164 25.82 10.48 -6.40
CA ARG A 164 26.19 9.07 -6.59
C ARG A 164 26.86 8.84 -7.94
N PHE A 165 26.37 9.51 -8.98
CA PHE A 165 26.97 9.48 -10.31
C PHE A 165 28.41 9.99 -10.30
N GLN A 166 28.68 11.14 -9.65
CA GLN A 166 30.03 11.68 -9.52
C GLN A 166 31.00 10.70 -8.83
N LYS A 167 30.55 10.03 -7.75
CA LYS A 167 31.35 9.01 -7.06
C LYS A 167 31.67 7.80 -7.95
N LEU A 168 30.72 7.37 -8.78
CA LEU A 168 30.94 6.27 -9.73
C LEU A 168 31.94 6.67 -10.82
N GLN A 169 31.83 7.88 -11.35
CA GLN A 169 32.79 8.42 -12.33
C GLN A 169 34.19 8.53 -11.73
N ALA A 170 34.33 9.12 -10.53
CA ALA A 170 35.60 9.22 -9.83
C ALA A 170 36.26 7.85 -9.55
N LYS A 171 35.43 6.82 -9.27
CA LYS A 171 35.92 5.44 -9.09
C LYS A 171 36.38 4.82 -10.42
N ALA A 172 35.68 5.10 -11.51
CA ALA A 172 36.05 4.60 -12.84
C ALA A 172 37.34 5.24 -13.36
N THR A 173 37.60 6.51 -13.05
CA THR A 173 38.85 7.21 -13.43
C THR A 173 40.05 6.82 -12.58
N ALA A 174 39.83 6.28 -11.37
CA ALA A 174 40.88 5.91 -10.42
C ALA A 174 41.32 4.44 -10.52
N ALA A 175 40.63 3.64 -11.34
CA ALA A 175 40.95 2.24 -11.63
C ALA A 175 41.61 2.14 -13.01
#